data_AF-A0AAD8Y8P1-F1
#
_entry.id   AF-A0AAD8Y8P1-F1
#
_cell.length_a   1.000
_cell.length_b   1.000
_cell.length_c   1.000
_cell.angle_alpha   90.00
_cell.angle_beta   90.00
_cell.angle_gamma   90.00
#
_symmetry.space_group_name_H-M   'P 1'
#
loop_
_entity.id
_entity.type
_entity.pdbx_description
1 polymer ?
#
loop_
_entity_poly.entity_id
_entity_poly.type
_entity_poly.pdbx_seq_one_letter_code
_entity_poly.pdbx_strand_id
1 'polypeptide(L)'
;MLSISLDDNNEDAATASELHVQLGHIGFSFPTNDEEPTYTNDGIQMDLSKYEPFLNSFIIRHRGTEQGNASLILHKMLCERRESYQFSNDDDDQMEQSQSSEEDEMLYLIIRRSWLLLSSMKCTLFWMWLNPGSGLVPIPIVSMVFLIEEGVSVEELSTFPQCIKSLVKVLRPHLYENLLPAARKVLNSPTVEISDIFIRSYGVQPGQQEDDTVDDDDVIESKTRFGLSPHFDVTAYATCVMALDAVASSGKQGLYTIPPTNGFHTSSSVLKKFFPLKKGDGVVHTFDILHGVDVDPRLNQPRTSLIIWFTDSSESSVGEKEDVSSSVNQPWLLRPSKDDDIGQFVLALASERTVEEDGSHLKLKSAVDPLQLYISSAAQGNVFAMTALGQMCDDGVVPDDQCDVIRDFLLALDSSNPYVPNDELDASGRCKCEELANPLWYHAAIQGGHRVAQVSLADNLMLQYMTEDNMSVKEKESMILMATILLTQALHQGYNSLDMLHRIRDVECSRLNDAGVEIPSDAFFQSAVIQVLLLSMS
;
A
#
# COMPACT_ATOMS: atom_id res chain seq x y z
N MET A 1 -35.90 4.57 9.59
CA MET A 1 -35.34 4.21 8.27
C MET A 1 -36.04 5.04 7.20
N LEU A 2 -35.48 6.22 6.91
CA LEU A 2 -35.84 7.05 5.76
C LEU A 2 -34.67 6.88 4.78
N SER A 3 -34.90 6.17 3.68
CA SER A 3 -33.95 6.08 2.57
C SER A 3 -34.02 7.40 1.80
N ILE A 4 -33.13 8.33 2.13
CA ILE A 4 -32.92 9.54 1.35
C ILE A 4 -31.85 9.20 0.31
N SER A 5 -32.25 9.15 -0.95
CA SER A 5 -31.33 9.19 -2.10
C SER A 5 -30.71 10.58 -2.13
N LEU A 6 -29.49 10.72 -1.62
CA LEU A 6 -28.68 11.93 -1.79
C LEU A 6 -27.96 11.82 -3.14
N ASP A 7 -28.08 12.86 -3.97
CA ASP A 7 -27.21 13.04 -5.14
C ASP A 7 -25.75 13.18 -4.66
N ASP A 8 -24.79 12.55 -5.36
CA ASP A 8 -23.35 12.57 -5.04
C ASP A 8 -22.82 14.00 -4.76
N ASN A 9 -23.35 15.01 -5.46
CA ASN A 9 -22.96 16.41 -5.27
C ASN A 9 -23.29 17.00 -3.89
N ASN A 10 -24.23 16.40 -3.16
CA ASN A 10 -24.65 16.87 -1.84
C ASN A 10 -23.84 16.21 -0.71
N GLU A 11 -23.27 15.03 -0.96
CA GLU A 11 -22.39 14.32 -0.03
C GLU A 11 -21.03 15.04 0.08
N ASP A 12 -20.50 15.54 -1.03
CA ASP A 12 -19.26 16.32 -1.07
C ASP A 12 -19.37 17.62 -0.25
N ALA A 13 -20.51 18.33 -0.33
CA ALA A 13 -20.73 19.57 0.42
C ALA A 13 -20.86 19.35 1.93
N ALA A 14 -21.53 18.28 2.35
CA ALA A 14 -21.65 17.90 3.77
C ALA A 14 -20.28 17.49 4.34
N THR A 15 -19.53 16.69 3.59
CA THR A 15 -18.17 16.26 3.94
C THR A 15 -17.23 17.46 4.08
N ALA A 16 -17.31 18.42 3.14
CA ALA A 16 -16.53 19.65 3.21
C ALA A 16 -16.86 20.49 4.46
N SER A 17 -18.14 20.63 4.81
CA SER A 17 -18.54 21.37 6.03
C SER A 17 -18.02 20.71 7.30
N GLU A 18 -18.12 19.39 7.42
CA GLU A 18 -17.63 18.64 8.57
C GLU A 18 -16.10 18.77 8.71
N LEU A 19 -15.38 18.68 7.59
CA LEU A 19 -13.93 18.84 7.55
C LEU A 19 -13.49 20.21 8.07
N HIS A 20 -14.20 21.29 7.69
CA HIS A 20 -13.89 22.64 8.18
C HIS A 20 -14.07 22.76 9.70
N VAL A 21 -15.10 22.10 10.25
CA VAL A 21 -15.32 22.06 11.71
C VAL A 21 -14.15 21.36 12.40
N GLN A 22 -13.74 20.18 11.92
CA GLN A 22 -12.62 19.43 12.50
C GLN A 22 -11.29 20.18 12.39
N LEU A 23 -11.03 20.84 11.26
CA LEU A 23 -9.86 21.70 11.07
C LEU A 23 -9.85 22.89 12.04
N GLY A 24 -11.02 23.48 12.31
CA GLY A 24 -11.17 24.52 13.33
C GLY A 24 -10.86 24.03 14.75
N HIS A 25 -11.28 22.82 15.11
CA HIS A 25 -11.00 22.22 16.42
C HIS A 25 -9.50 22.01 16.69
N ILE A 26 -8.70 21.77 15.64
CA ILE A 26 -7.25 21.59 15.76
C ILE A 26 -6.46 22.89 15.54
N GLY A 27 -7.16 24.03 15.44
CA GLY A 27 -6.56 25.36 15.42
C GLY A 27 -6.18 25.88 14.03
N PHE A 28 -6.62 25.25 12.94
CA PHE A 28 -6.49 25.85 11.61
C PHE A 28 -7.52 26.97 11.45
N SER A 29 -7.03 28.18 11.23
CA SER A 29 -7.85 29.33 10.86
C SER A 29 -7.89 29.46 9.34
N PHE A 30 -9.08 29.49 8.76
CA PHE A 30 -9.26 29.79 7.34
C PHE A 30 -9.19 31.30 7.10
N PRO A 31 -8.51 31.77 6.04
CA PRO A 31 -8.47 33.18 5.71
C PRO A 31 -9.89 33.69 5.45
N THR A 32 -10.33 34.66 6.28
CA THR A 32 -11.62 35.31 6.13
C THR A 32 -11.49 36.43 5.09
N ASN A 33 -11.75 36.09 3.82
CA ASN A 33 -11.99 37.01 2.69
C ASN A 33 -10.80 37.88 2.22
N ASP A 34 -10.32 37.60 1.00
CA ASP A 34 -10.02 38.58 -0.08
C ASP A 34 -9.24 37.95 -1.25
N GLU A 35 -8.74 36.72 -1.11
CA GLU A 35 -8.17 35.95 -2.22
C GLU A 35 -9.20 34.93 -2.73
N GLU A 36 -9.41 34.88 -4.05
CA GLU A 36 -10.22 33.83 -4.67
C GLU A 36 -9.61 32.48 -4.30
N PRO A 37 -10.32 31.63 -3.54
CA PRO A 37 -9.72 30.41 -3.07
C PRO A 37 -9.48 29.46 -4.23
N THR A 38 -8.25 28.96 -4.35
CA THR A 38 -7.96 27.81 -5.22
C THR A 38 -8.50 26.56 -4.54
N TYR A 39 -9.69 26.13 -4.94
CA TYR A 39 -10.29 24.89 -4.48
C TYR A 39 -9.61 23.70 -5.16
N THR A 40 -9.35 22.62 -4.41
CA THR A 40 -9.14 21.32 -5.03
C THR A 40 -10.45 20.83 -5.65
N ASN A 41 -10.39 19.82 -6.53
CA ASN A 41 -11.56 19.28 -7.25
C ASN A 41 -12.70 18.77 -6.34
N ASP A 42 -12.46 18.61 -5.05
CA ASP A 42 -13.41 18.21 -4.02
C ASP A 42 -13.76 19.32 -3.01
N GLY A 43 -13.46 20.58 -3.35
CA GLY A 43 -13.93 21.75 -2.59
C GLY A 43 -13.13 22.06 -1.32
N ILE A 44 -12.00 21.39 -1.07
CA ILE A 44 -11.12 21.65 0.07
C ILE A 44 -10.05 22.66 -0.36
N GLN A 45 -9.90 23.77 0.38
CA GLN A 45 -8.94 24.84 0.06
C GLN A 45 -7.50 24.53 0.53
N MET A 46 -7.22 23.30 0.94
CA MET A 46 -5.97 22.95 1.59
C MET A 46 -5.39 21.67 1.01
N ASP A 47 -4.12 21.74 0.65
CA ASP A 47 -3.32 20.57 0.30
C ASP A 47 -3.02 19.76 1.57
N LEU A 48 -3.99 18.93 1.95
CA LEU A 48 -3.94 18.13 3.18
C LEU A 48 -2.79 17.12 3.19
N SER A 49 -2.22 16.80 2.02
CA SER A 49 -1.06 15.91 1.92
C SER A 49 0.14 16.43 2.70
N LYS A 50 0.35 17.75 2.70
CA LYS A 50 1.45 18.41 3.42
C LYS A 50 1.33 18.32 4.93
N TYR A 51 0.14 17.98 5.43
CA TYR A 51 -0.16 17.90 6.86
C TYR A 51 -0.22 16.47 7.36
N GLU A 52 -0.05 15.46 6.51
CA GLU A 52 -0.18 14.06 6.92
C GLU A 52 0.82 13.67 8.04
N PRO A 53 2.14 13.96 7.94
CA PRO A 53 3.08 13.65 9.03
C PRO A 53 2.77 14.45 10.31
N PHE A 54 2.28 15.68 10.14
CA PHE A 54 1.83 16.51 11.25
C PHE A 54 0.61 15.90 11.93
N LEU A 55 -0.36 15.40 11.18
CA LEU A 55 -1.62 14.86 11.70
C LEU A 55 -1.37 13.65 12.58
N ASN A 56 -0.56 12.69 12.13
CA ASN A 56 -0.21 11.51 12.93
C ASN A 56 0.50 11.91 14.24
N SER A 57 1.50 12.78 14.14
CA SER A 57 2.23 13.30 15.31
C SER A 57 1.31 14.07 16.27
N PHE A 58 0.37 14.84 15.72
CA PHE A 58 -0.58 15.65 16.49
C PHE A 58 -1.59 14.78 17.23
N ILE A 59 -2.18 13.76 16.57
CA ILE A 59 -3.08 12.78 17.20
C ILE A 59 -2.40 12.18 18.43
N ILE A 60 -1.13 11.82 18.30
CA ILE A 60 -0.38 11.10 19.33
C ILE A 60 0.00 12.05 20.48
N ARG A 61 0.42 13.28 20.17
CA ARG A 61 0.73 14.31 21.17
C ARG A 61 -0.52 14.76 21.95
N HIS A 62 -1.68 14.81 21.29
CA HIS A 62 -2.96 15.25 21.85
C HIS A 62 -3.91 14.08 22.19
N ARG A 63 -3.36 12.86 22.34
CA ARG A 63 -4.17 11.68 22.67
C ARG A 63 -4.98 11.88 23.94
N GLY A 64 -6.24 11.45 23.90
CA GLY A 64 -7.17 11.57 25.01
C GLY A 64 -7.71 12.98 25.26
N THR A 65 -7.46 13.92 24.34
CA THR A 65 -8.12 15.23 24.34
C THR A 65 -9.14 15.34 23.20
N GLU A 66 -10.01 16.35 23.28
CA GLU A 66 -10.97 16.67 22.21
C GLU A 66 -10.26 16.92 20.86
N GLN A 67 -9.12 17.62 20.87
CA GLN A 67 -8.33 17.88 19.67
C GLN A 67 -7.72 16.59 19.07
N GLY A 68 -7.26 15.67 19.91
CA GLY A 68 -6.77 14.36 19.44
C GLY A 68 -7.89 13.54 18.77
N ASN A 69 -9.07 13.52 19.39
CA ASN A 69 -10.25 12.85 18.85
C ASN A 69 -10.71 13.46 17.52
N ALA A 70 -10.79 14.80 17.44
CA ALA A 70 -11.10 15.53 16.21
C ALA A 70 -10.08 15.22 15.09
N SER A 71 -8.79 15.14 15.44
CA SER A 71 -7.73 14.79 14.50
C SER A 71 -7.84 13.35 14.00
N LEU A 72 -8.30 12.43 14.85
CA LEU A 72 -8.50 11.03 14.46
C LEU A 72 -9.71 10.85 13.52
N ILE A 73 -10.78 11.62 13.74
CA ILE A 73 -11.92 11.71 12.81
C ILE A 73 -11.45 12.28 11.47
N LEU A 74 -10.69 13.39 11.49
CA LEU A 74 -10.11 13.98 10.29
C LEU A 74 -9.23 12.97 9.53
N HIS A 75 -8.39 12.21 10.24
CA HIS A 75 -7.57 11.15 9.66
C HIS A 75 -8.44 10.08 8.98
N LYS A 76 -9.54 9.64 9.62
CA LYS A 76 -10.49 8.69 9.01
C LYS A 76 -11.05 9.23 7.68
N MET A 77 -11.59 10.44 7.72
CA MET A 77 -12.17 11.09 6.54
C MET A 77 -11.15 11.19 5.40
N LEU A 78 -9.89 11.49 5.73
CA LEU A 78 -8.82 11.58 4.75
C LEU A 78 -8.37 10.23 4.19
N CYS A 79 -8.37 9.18 5.01
CA CYS A 79 -8.07 7.82 4.54
C CYS A 79 -9.15 7.27 3.60
N GLU A 80 -10.41 7.67 3.79
CA GLU A 80 -11.55 7.28 2.96
C GLU A 80 -11.68 8.14 1.69
N ARG A 81 -11.00 9.31 1.67
CA ARG A 81 -10.98 10.22 0.52
C ARG A 81 -10.37 9.53 -0.70
N ARG A 82 -11.05 9.67 -1.84
CA ARG A 82 -10.64 9.10 -3.13
C ARG A 82 -10.35 10.23 -4.11
N GLU A 83 -9.09 10.65 -4.15
CA GLU A 83 -8.65 11.76 -4.99
C GLU A 83 -8.08 11.24 -6.32
N SER A 84 -8.52 11.84 -7.43
CA SER A 84 -8.03 11.51 -8.76
C SER A 84 -6.66 12.13 -9.01
N TYR A 85 -5.74 11.35 -9.57
CA TYR A 85 -4.44 11.79 -10.04
C TYR A 85 -4.64 12.85 -11.14
N GLN A 86 -4.04 14.02 -10.94
CA GLN A 86 -4.07 15.11 -11.91
C GLN A 86 -2.81 15.01 -12.77
N PHE A 87 -2.99 14.76 -14.07
CA PHE A 87 -1.90 14.89 -15.03
C PHE A 87 -1.61 16.39 -15.23
N SER A 88 -0.34 16.77 -15.38
CA SER A 88 0.03 18.16 -15.64
C SER A 88 -0.55 18.63 -16.97
N ASN A 89 -1.25 19.77 -16.98
CA ASN A 89 -1.80 20.36 -18.22
C ASN A 89 -0.73 20.66 -19.28
N ASP A 90 0.55 20.81 -18.87
CA ASP A 90 1.67 20.96 -19.81
C ASP A 90 1.86 19.73 -20.73
N ASP A 91 1.33 18.56 -20.34
CA ASP A 91 1.32 17.33 -21.14
C ASP A 91 0.10 17.23 -22.07
N ASP A 92 -1.03 17.86 -21.71
CA ASP A 92 -2.27 17.82 -22.50
C ASP A 92 -2.13 18.56 -23.85
N ASP A 93 -1.39 19.68 -23.86
CA ASP A 93 -1.10 20.44 -25.09
C ASP A 93 -0.21 19.66 -26.09
N GLN A 94 0.50 18.61 -25.64
CA GLN A 94 1.27 17.72 -26.52
C GLN A 94 0.53 16.42 -26.89
N MET A 95 -0.43 15.96 -26.08
CA MET A 95 -1.18 14.73 -26.36
C MET A 95 -2.35 14.91 -27.35
N GLU A 96 -2.97 16.10 -27.42
CA GLU A 96 -4.13 16.31 -28.32
C GLU A 96 -3.81 16.27 -29.84
N GLN A 97 -2.55 16.14 -30.26
CA GLN A 97 -2.17 16.30 -31.67
C GLN A 97 -1.76 15.06 -32.47
N SER A 98 -1.82 13.83 -31.95
CA SER A 98 -1.33 12.68 -32.75
C SER A 98 -1.97 11.31 -32.53
N GLN A 99 -3.29 11.20 -32.35
CA GLN A 99 -3.96 9.89 -32.40
C GLN A 99 -5.03 9.84 -33.49
N SER A 100 -4.85 8.91 -34.43
CA SER A 100 -5.80 8.66 -35.51
C SER A 100 -6.94 7.78 -34.98
N SER A 101 -8.18 8.10 -35.34
CA SER A 101 -9.38 7.36 -34.89
C SER A 101 -9.36 5.85 -35.20
N GLU A 102 -8.51 5.40 -36.12
CA GLU A 102 -8.36 3.99 -36.49
C GLU A 102 -7.60 3.18 -35.42
N GLU A 103 -6.63 3.79 -34.71
CA GLU A 103 -5.85 3.11 -33.67
C GLU A 103 -6.71 2.86 -32.41
N ASP A 104 -7.56 3.83 -32.05
CA ASP A 104 -8.51 3.71 -30.93
C ASP A 104 -9.57 2.63 -31.20
N GLU A 105 -10.09 2.54 -32.43
CA GLU A 105 -11.06 1.52 -32.81
C GLU A 105 -10.45 0.11 -32.77
N MET A 106 -9.18 -0.02 -33.19
CA MET A 106 -8.44 -1.27 -33.11
C MET A 106 -8.20 -1.69 -31.66
N LEU A 107 -7.71 -0.78 -30.82
CA LEU A 107 -7.48 -1.01 -29.38
C LEU A 107 -8.77 -1.46 -28.68
N TYR A 108 -9.88 -0.77 -28.95
CA TYR A 108 -11.19 -1.14 -28.44
C TYR A 108 -11.61 -2.55 -28.86
N LEU A 109 -11.40 -2.94 -30.13
CA LEU A 109 -11.72 -4.28 -30.62
C LEU A 109 -10.89 -5.37 -29.93
N ILE A 110 -9.60 -5.11 -29.67
CA ILE A 110 -8.70 -6.06 -28.98
C ILE A 110 -9.12 -6.26 -27.54
N ILE A 111 -9.39 -5.16 -26.82
CA ILE A 111 -9.84 -5.22 -25.44
C ILE A 111 -11.21 -5.88 -25.38
N ARG A 112 -12.11 -5.58 -26.32
CA ARG A 112 -13.43 -6.22 -26.39
C ARG A 112 -13.30 -7.72 -26.66
N ARG A 113 -12.46 -8.16 -27.59
CA ARG A 113 -12.22 -9.59 -27.86
C ARG A 113 -11.57 -10.29 -26.67
N SER A 114 -10.57 -9.68 -26.07
CA SER A 114 -9.90 -10.19 -24.86
C SER A 114 -10.89 -10.31 -23.71
N TRP A 115 -11.71 -9.27 -23.49
CA TRP A 115 -12.77 -9.26 -22.49
C TRP A 115 -13.80 -10.36 -22.73
N LEU A 116 -14.26 -10.57 -23.97
CA LEU A 116 -15.20 -11.65 -24.29
C LEU A 116 -14.61 -13.04 -24.00
N LEU A 117 -13.33 -13.25 -24.33
CA LEU A 117 -12.62 -14.49 -23.99
C LEU A 117 -12.52 -14.67 -22.46
N LEU A 118 -12.17 -13.61 -21.73
CA LEU A 118 -12.12 -13.62 -20.27
C LEU A 118 -13.50 -13.88 -19.64
N SER A 119 -14.55 -13.24 -20.15
CA SER A 119 -15.93 -13.47 -19.70
C SER A 119 -16.35 -14.91 -19.96
N SER A 120 -15.99 -15.48 -21.11
CA SER A 120 -16.23 -16.90 -21.40
C SER A 120 -15.48 -17.82 -20.43
N MET A 121 -14.19 -17.54 -20.14
CA MET A 121 -13.42 -18.28 -19.14
C MET A 121 -14.05 -18.17 -17.74
N LYS A 122 -14.53 -16.98 -17.35
CA LYS A 122 -15.22 -16.75 -16.08
C LYS A 122 -16.51 -17.56 -15.98
N CYS A 123 -17.36 -17.52 -17.00
CA CYS A 123 -18.67 -18.18 -17.00
C CYS A 123 -18.60 -19.71 -17.09
N THR A 124 -17.62 -20.26 -17.81
CA THR A 124 -17.59 -21.70 -18.09
C THR A 124 -16.78 -22.47 -17.04
N LEU A 125 -15.80 -21.84 -16.37
CA LEU A 125 -14.71 -22.60 -15.77
C LEU A 125 -14.24 -22.14 -14.38
N PHE A 126 -14.73 -21.02 -13.81
CA PHE A 126 -14.33 -20.50 -12.48
C PHE A 126 -12.80 -20.31 -12.23
N TRP A 127 -11.94 -20.46 -13.24
CA TRP A 127 -10.49 -20.61 -13.07
C TRP A 127 -9.68 -19.34 -12.78
N MET A 128 -10.23 -18.14 -13.02
CA MET A 128 -9.49 -16.88 -12.83
C MET A 128 -9.37 -16.41 -11.38
N TRP A 129 -9.92 -17.16 -10.42
CA TRP A 129 -10.11 -16.70 -9.05
C TRP A 129 -9.30 -17.49 -8.01
N LEU A 130 -8.32 -18.29 -8.45
CA LEU A 130 -7.40 -18.96 -7.54
C LEU A 130 -6.53 -17.92 -6.82
N ASN A 131 -6.64 -17.92 -5.49
CA ASN A 131 -6.09 -16.95 -4.56
C ASN A 131 -4.53 -17.04 -4.54
N PRO A 132 -3.78 -16.02 -4.96
CA PRO A 132 -2.30 -16.07 -5.00
C PRO A 132 -1.63 -15.84 -3.63
N GLY A 133 -2.40 -15.78 -2.54
CA GLY A 133 -1.87 -15.55 -1.18
C GLY A 133 -0.96 -16.66 -0.62
N SER A 134 -0.84 -17.80 -1.30
CA SER A 134 -0.01 -18.94 -0.88
C SER A 134 1.45 -18.88 -1.34
N GLY A 135 1.94 -17.73 -1.84
CA GLY A 135 3.28 -17.67 -2.45
C GLY A 135 3.38 -18.48 -3.75
N LEU A 136 2.25 -18.88 -4.33
CA LEU A 136 2.22 -19.50 -5.65
C LEU A 136 2.45 -18.45 -6.73
N VAL A 137 3.50 -18.71 -7.50
CA VAL A 137 3.94 -17.97 -8.68
C VAL A 137 2.72 -17.69 -9.59
N PRO A 138 2.48 -16.44 -10.05
CA PRO A 138 1.49 -16.18 -11.08
C PRO A 138 1.78 -17.11 -12.25
N ILE A 139 0.77 -17.80 -12.82
CA ILE A 139 1.01 -18.66 -13.99
C ILE A 139 1.48 -17.72 -15.11
N PRO A 140 2.77 -17.74 -15.50
CA PRO A 140 3.27 -16.79 -16.48
C PRO A 140 2.63 -17.17 -17.80
N ILE A 141 1.85 -16.27 -18.39
CA ILE A 141 1.26 -16.54 -19.71
C ILE A 141 2.37 -16.82 -20.73
N VAL A 142 3.56 -16.20 -20.52
CA VAL A 142 4.76 -16.32 -21.37
C VAL A 142 5.37 -17.73 -21.38
N SER A 143 5.32 -18.49 -20.28
CA SER A 143 5.89 -19.85 -20.24
C SER A 143 5.12 -20.89 -21.07
N MET A 144 3.87 -20.60 -21.47
CA MET A 144 3.10 -21.47 -22.37
C MET A 144 3.25 -21.13 -23.87
N VAL A 145 4.01 -20.09 -24.24
CA VAL A 145 3.96 -19.46 -25.59
C VAL A 145 4.74 -20.20 -26.68
N PHE A 146 5.52 -21.24 -26.36
CA PHE A 146 6.43 -21.84 -27.35
C PHE A 146 5.82 -22.76 -28.41
N LEU A 147 4.49 -22.90 -28.48
CA LEU A 147 3.86 -23.76 -29.49
C LEU A 147 2.54 -23.13 -29.97
N ILE A 148 2.41 -22.85 -31.28
CA ILE A 148 1.23 -23.16 -32.16
C ILE A 148 0.82 -22.11 -33.21
N GLU A 149 0.38 -22.67 -34.35
CA GLU A 149 -0.18 -22.15 -35.61
C GLU A 149 -1.64 -21.59 -35.54
N GLU A 150 -2.08 -20.99 -36.64
CA GLU A 150 -3.26 -20.13 -36.75
C GLU A 150 -4.61 -20.85 -37.04
N GLY A 151 -5.70 -20.43 -36.34
CA GLY A 151 -7.06 -20.39 -36.91
C GLY A 151 -8.22 -20.97 -36.08
N VAL A 152 -8.58 -20.39 -34.93
CA VAL A 152 -9.66 -20.91 -34.06
C VAL A 152 -10.82 -19.92 -33.90
N SER A 153 -12.06 -20.43 -34.03
CA SER A 153 -13.34 -19.74 -33.75
C SER A 153 -13.64 -19.72 -32.25
N VAL A 154 -14.18 -18.60 -31.72
CA VAL A 154 -14.47 -18.40 -30.28
C VAL A 154 -15.56 -19.34 -29.74
N GLU A 155 -16.40 -19.89 -30.62
CA GLU A 155 -17.52 -20.77 -30.25
C GLU A 155 -17.09 -22.22 -29.92
N GLU A 156 -15.81 -22.57 -30.08
CA GLU A 156 -15.27 -23.93 -29.85
C GLU A 156 -14.31 -24.04 -28.64
N LEU A 157 -14.17 -22.96 -27.85
CA LEU A 157 -13.23 -22.95 -26.73
C LEU A 157 -13.81 -23.75 -25.54
N SER A 158 -13.43 -25.02 -25.46
CA SER A 158 -13.92 -25.95 -24.42
C SER A 158 -12.95 -26.11 -23.24
N THR A 159 -11.71 -25.61 -23.33
CA THR A 159 -10.66 -25.86 -22.32
C THR A 159 -9.81 -24.62 -22.00
N PHE A 160 -9.20 -24.59 -20.80
CA PHE A 160 -8.33 -23.48 -20.33
C PHE A 160 -7.24 -23.17 -21.32
N PRO A 161 -6.47 -24.18 -21.79
CA PRO A 161 -5.31 -23.91 -22.63
C PRO A 161 -5.73 -23.35 -24.00
N GLN A 162 -6.91 -23.70 -24.51
CA GLN A 162 -7.45 -23.11 -25.74
C GLN A 162 -7.81 -21.64 -25.55
N CYS A 163 -8.42 -21.28 -24.41
CA CYS A 163 -8.71 -19.88 -24.09
C CYS A 163 -7.43 -19.06 -23.92
N ILE A 164 -6.43 -19.59 -23.20
CA ILE A 164 -5.12 -18.93 -23.06
C ILE A 164 -4.43 -18.77 -24.42
N LYS A 165 -4.41 -19.80 -25.27
CA LYS A 165 -3.85 -19.70 -26.63
C LYS A 165 -4.55 -18.63 -27.46
N SER A 166 -5.87 -18.56 -27.39
CA SER A 166 -6.65 -17.54 -28.10
C SER A 166 -6.34 -16.13 -27.58
N LEU A 167 -6.23 -15.99 -26.25
CA LEU A 167 -5.87 -14.72 -25.62
C LEU A 167 -4.47 -14.27 -26.02
N VAL A 168 -3.47 -15.17 -25.97
CA VAL A 168 -2.10 -14.89 -26.42
C VAL A 168 -2.08 -14.47 -27.89
N LYS A 169 -2.82 -15.19 -28.75
CA LYS A 169 -2.91 -14.85 -30.18
C LYS A 169 -3.45 -13.44 -30.40
N VAL A 170 -4.42 -13.02 -29.59
CA VAL A 170 -5.02 -11.68 -29.66
C VAL A 170 -4.08 -10.62 -29.08
N LEU A 171 -3.46 -10.86 -27.92
CA LEU A 171 -2.68 -9.85 -27.22
C LEU A 171 -1.27 -9.66 -27.80
N ARG A 172 -0.63 -10.74 -28.28
CA ARG A 172 0.80 -10.74 -28.63
C ARG A 172 1.19 -9.63 -29.64
N PRO A 173 0.49 -9.42 -30.76
CA PRO A 173 0.88 -8.36 -31.70
C PRO A 173 0.88 -6.99 -31.02
N HIS A 174 -0.14 -6.67 -30.23
CA HIS A 174 -0.25 -5.37 -29.58
C HIS A 174 0.77 -5.16 -28.47
N LEU A 175 1.08 -6.22 -27.72
CA LEU A 175 2.08 -6.14 -26.66
C LEU A 175 3.49 -5.94 -27.24
N TYR A 176 3.87 -6.69 -28.27
CA TYR A 176 5.24 -6.68 -28.79
C TYR A 176 5.48 -5.65 -29.90
N GLU A 177 4.47 -5.34 -30.72
CA GLU A 177 4.62 -4.42 -31.86
C GLU A 177 4.23 -2.98 -31.49
N ASN A 178 3.38 -2.77 -30.47
CA ASN A 178 2.92 -1.44 -30.08
C ASN A 178 3.40 -1.04 -28.67
N LEU A 179 3.01 -1.80 -27.64
CA LEU A 179 3.28 -1.44 -26.25
C LEU A 179 4.78 -1.47 -25.93
N LEU A 180 5.49 -2.53 -26.29
CA LEU A 180 6.92 -2.67 -25.98
C LEU A 180 7.77 -1.55 -26.62
N PRO A 181 7.59 -1.18 -27.90
CA PRO A 181 8.25 0.00 -28.46
C PRO A 181 7.92 1.31 -27.72
N ALA A 182 6.66 1.51 -27.32
CA ALA A 182 6.26 2.68 -26.54
C ALA A 182 6.92 2.68 -25.15
N ALA A 183 6.95 1.54 -24.45
CA ALA A 183 7.62 1.38 -23.17
C ALA A 183 9.13 1.66 -23.29
N ARG A 184 9.81 1.10 -24.30
CA ARG A 184 11.24 1.39 -24.58
C ARG A 184 11.50 2.87 -24.79
N LYS A 185 10.59 3.57 -25.48
CA LYS A 185 10.68 5.02 -25.71
C LYS A 185 10.49 5.80 -24.41
N VAL A 186 9.44 5.49 -23.64
CA VAL A 186 9.11 6.19 -22.38
C VAL A 186 10.19 5.96 -21.32
N LEU A 187 10.69 4.73 -21.19
CA LEU A 187 11.73 4.35 -20.25
C LEU A 187 13.14 4.71 -20.74
N ASN A 188 13.26 5.27 -21.95
CA ASN A 188 14.52 5.62 -22.59
C ASN A 188 15.55 4.48 -22.57
N SER A 189 15.09 3.24 -22.81
CA SER A 189 15.93 2.05 -22.79
C SER A 189 15.55 1.08 -23.91
N PRO A 190 16.45 0.82 -24.88
CA PRO A 190 16.16 -0.08 -26.01
C PRO A 190 16.20 -1.57 -25.62
N THR A 191 16.78 -1.88 -24.45
CA THR A 191 17.02 -3.22 -23.91
C THR A 191 15.89 -3.70 -23.00
N VAL A 192 14.86 -2.86 -22.81
CA VAL A 192 13.63 -3.26 -22.12
C VAL A 192 12.94 -4.39 -22.89
N GLU A 193 12.48 -5.42 -22.17
CA GLU A 193 11.74 -6.57 -22.68
C GLU A 193 10.55 -6.88 -21.79
N ILE A 194 9.50 -7.51 -22.35
CA ILE A 194 8.38 -8.03 -21.56
C ILE A 194 8.83 -9.31 -20.86
N SER A 195 8.79 -9.33 -19.54
CA SER A 195 9.12 -10.52 -18.75
C SER A 195 7.90 -11.36 -18.42
N ASP A 196 6.81 -10.73 -18.00
CA ASP A 196 5.59 -11.43 -17.61
C ASP A 196 4.33 -10.64 -17.97
N ILE A 197 3.23 -11.37 -18.16
CA ILE A 197 1.91 -10.85 -18.48
C ILE A 197 0.88 -11.64 -17.67
N PHE A 198 0.07 -10.94 -16.89
CA PHE A 198 -1.01 -11.57 -16.13
C PHE A 198 -2.24 -10.67 -16.02
N ILE A 199 -3.37 -11.27 -15.68
CA ILE A 199 -4.65 -10.59 -15.55
C ILE A 199 -5.13 -10.72 -14.13
N ARG A 200 -5.50 -9.60 -13.51
CA ARG A 200 -5.96 -9.56 -12.12
C ARG A 200 -7.31 -8.88 -12.01
N SER A 201 -8.21 -9.52 -11.26
CA SER A 201 -9.54 -9.00 -10.93
C SER A 201 -9.63 -8.72 -9.43
N TYR A 202 -10.28 -7.62 -9.07
CA TYR A 202 -10.59 -7.18 -7.71
C TYR A 202 -12.11 -7.02 -7.59
N GLY A 203 -12.69 -7.23 -6.40
CA GLY A 203 -14.12 -7.10 -6.15
C GLY A 203 -14.91 -8.42 -6.08
N VAL A 204 -16.22 -8.30 -5.85
CA VAL A 204 -17.13 -9.44 -5.63
C VAL A 204 -17.30 -10.29 -6.89
N GLN A 205 -17.30 -11.61 -6.71
CA GLN A 205 -17.62 -12.54 -7.79
C GLN A 205 -19.12 -12.51 -8.10
N PRO A 206 -19.52 -12.28 -9.36
CA PRO A 206 -20.90 -12.47 -9.77
C PRO A 206 -21.31 -13.93 -9.53
N GLY A 207 -22.22 -14.18 -8.59
CA GLY A 207 -22.75 -15.52 -8.28
C GLY A 207 -22.30 -16.14 -6.96
N GLN A 208 -21.40 -15.49 -6.20
CA GLN A 208 -21.19 -15.81 -4.77
C GLN A 208 -22.14 -14.98 -3.91
N GLN A 209 -23.44 -15.06 -4.21
CA GLN A 209 -24.44 -14.53 -3.30
C GLN A 209 -24.46 -15.48 -2.11
N GLU A 210 -24.12 -14.96 -0.92
CA GLU A 210 -24.06 -15.69 0.35
C GLU A 210 -25.30 -16.58 0.47
N ASP A 211 -25.10 -17.89 0.28
CA ASP A 211 -26.11 -18.86 0.64
C ASP A 211 -26.03 -18.94 2.17
N ASP A 212 -26.92 -18.21 2.86
CA ASP A 212 -27.04 -18.07 4.33
C ASP A 212 -27.23 -19.43 5.08
N THR A 213 -27.01 -20.56 4.41
CA THR A 213 -27.34 -21.91 4.87
C THR A 213 -26.13 -22.81 5.11
N VAL A 214 -24.89 -22.33 4.92
CA VAL A 214 -23.68 -23.12 5.18
C VAL A 214 -23.20 -22.86 6.60
N ASP A 215 -23.15 -23.92 7.43
CA ASP A 215 -22.71 -23.90 8.82
C ASP A 215 -21.36 -23.15 9.00
N ASP A 216 -21.32 -22.25 10.00
CA ASP A 216 -20.27 -21.24 10.28
C ASP A 216 -18.82 -21.76 10.39
N ASP A 217 -18.60 -23.07 10.46
CA ASP A 217 -17.28 -23.65 10.77
C ASP A 217 -16.41 -23.97 9.54
N ASP A 218 -16.98 -24.00 8.32
CA ASP A 218 -16.26 -24.30 7.07
C ASP A 218 -16.44 -23.19 6.02
N VAL A 219 -16.54 -21.93 6.47
CA VAL A 219 -16.49 -20.76 5.58
C VAL A 219 -15.12 -20.75 4.90
N ILE A 220 -15.06 -21.38 3.73
CA ILE A 220 -14.04 -21.12 2.73
C ILE A 220 -14.19 -19.63 2.46
N GLU A 221 -13.37 -18.84 3.14
CA GLU A 221 -13.11 -17.44 2.89
C GLU A 221 -12.69 -17.30 1.43
N SER A 222 -13.68 -17.30 0.55
CA SER A 222 -13.60 -16.72 -0.77
C SER A 222 -13.56 -15.21 -0.58
N LYS A 223 -12.54 -14.76 0.15
CA LYS A 223 -12.23 -13.37 0.46
C LYS A 223 -12.07 -12.67 -0.87
N THR A 224 -13.15 -12.01 -1.29
CA THR A 224 -13.16 -11.14 -2.44
C THR A 224 -12.13 -10.05 -2.16
N ARG A 225 -11.11 -10.00 -2.99
CA ARG A 225 -9.99 -9.07 -2.79
C ARG A 225 -10.39 -7.72 -3.39
N PHE A 226 -10.69 -6.76 -2.54
CA PHE A 226 -11.02 -5.40 -2.97
C PHE A 226 -9.80 -4.50 -3.17
N GLY A 227 -8.64 -4.90 -2.63
CA GLY A 227 -7.44 -4.09 -2.77
C GLY A 227 -6.14 -4.87 -2.70
N LEU A 228 -5.07 -4.19 -3.11
CA LEU A 228 -3.67 -4.53 -2.97
C LEU A 228 -3.03 -3.38 -2.20
N SER A 229 -2.41 -3.74 -1.08
CA SER A 229 -1.63 -2.83 -0.25
C SER A 229 -0.56 -2.08 -1.04
N PRO A 230 -0.15 -0.88 -0.59
CA PRO A 230 0.98 -0.16 -1.16
C PRO A 230 2.23 -1.06 -1.18
N HIS A 231 2.92 -1.10 -2.31
CA HIS A 231 4.12 -1.91 -2.52
C HIS A 231 4.96 -1.35 -3.68
N PHE A 232 6.19 -1.84 -3.77
CA PHE A 232 7.09 -1.65 -4.92
C PHE A 232 7.13 -2.95 -5.74
N ASP A 233 7.28 -2.83 -7.05
CA ASP A 233 7.42 -3.98 -7.95
C ASP A 233 8.87 -4.47 -7.97
N VAL A 234 9.24 -5.20 -6.91
CA VAL A 234 10.62 -5.66 -6.65
C VAL A 234 11.26 -6.41 -7.81
N THR A 235 10.47 -7.12 -8.61
CA THR A 235 10.96 -8.02 -9.65
C THR A 235 10.88 -7.47 -11.07
N ALA A 236 10.23 -6.33 -11.27
CA ALA A 236 10.10 -5.69 -12.56
C ALA A 236 10.98 -4.44 -12.60
N TYR A 237 11.53 -4.11 -13.76
CA TYR A 237 12.13 -2.80 -14.00
C TYR A 237 11.05 -1.72 -14.10
N ALA A 238 9.98 -2.07 -14.81
CA ALA A 238 8.79 -1.25 -14.95
C ALA A 238 7.56 -2.14 -15.09
N THR A 239 6.39 -1.57 -14.80
CA THR A 239 5.10 -2.25 -14.89
C THR A 239 4.14 -1.39 -15.70
N CYS A 240 3.43 -2.02 -16.64
CA CYS A 240 2.25 -1.44 -17.27
C CYS A 240 0.98 -2.06 -16.69
N VAL A 241 0.05 -1.21 -16.25
CA VAL A 241 -1.28 -1.61 -15.79
C VAL A 241 -2.33 -1.03 -16.73
N MET A 242 -3.01 -1.89 -17.49
CA MET A 242 -4.10 -1.51 -18.39
C MET A 242 -5.47 -1.85 -17.80
N ALA A 243 -6.41 -0.92 -17.86
CA ALA A 243 -7.79 -1.14 -17.43
C ALA A 243 -8.58 -1.94 -18.49
N LEU A 244 -9.24 -3.04 -18.09
CA LEU A 244 -10.06 -3.87 -18.99
C LEU A 244 -11.58 -3.58 -18.85
N ASP A 245 -11.95 -2.76 -17.88
CA ASP A 245 -13.30 -2.27 -17.62
C ASP A 245 -13.28 -0.76 -17.32
N ALA A 246 -14.45 -0.21 -16.96
CA ALA A 246 -14.63 1.22 -16.73
C ALA A 246 -14.64 1.62 -15.25
N VAL A 247 -14.35 0.71 -14.31
CA VAL A 247 -14.45 1.01 -12.86
C VAL A 247 -13.48 2.12 -12.45
N ALA A 248 -12.30 2.15 -13.06
CA ALA A 248 -11.28 3.17 -12.77
C ALA A 248 -11.48 4.50 -13.52
N SER A 249 -12.52 4.63 -14.36
CA SER A 249 -12.67 5.79 -15.27
C SER A 249 -12.85 7.13 -14.58
N SER A 250 -13.39 7.14 -13.36
CA SER A 250 -13.57 8.34 -12.56
C SER A 250 -12.30 8.80 -11.83
N GLY A 251 -11.26 7.95 -11.78
CA GLY A 251 -10.07 8.20 -10.96
C GLY A 251 -10.41 8.22 -9.46
N LYS A 252 -11.40 7.45 -9.01
CA LYS A 252 -11.68 7.27 -7.57
C LYS A 252 -11.44 5.82 -7.11
N GLN A 253 -11.07 4.92 -8.03
CA GLN A 253 -11.04 3.48 -7.81
C GLN A 253 -9.92 2.83 -8.62
N GLY A 254 -9.44 1.68 -8.14
CA GLY A 254 -8.47 0.88 -8.88
C GLY A 254 -7.03 1.27 -8.53
N LEU A 255 -6.21 1.47 -9.56
CA LEU A 255 -4.77 1.75 -9.39
C LEU A 255 -4.58 3.11 -8.73
N TYR A 256 -3.78 3.16 -7.67
CA TYR A 256 -3.35 4.40 -7.05
C TYR A 256 -1.83 4.43 -6.86
N THR A 257 -1.28 5.62 -6.75
CA THR A 257 0.08 5.89 -6.26
C THR A 257 0.03 6.65 -4.94
N ILE A 258 1.11 6.57 -4.18
CA ILE A 258 1.35 7.41 -2.99
C ILE A 258 2.58 8.26 -3.28
N PRO A 259 2.42 9.56 -3.56
CA PRO A 259 3.55 10.42 -3.84
C PRO A 259 4.39 10.64 -2.57
N PRO A 260 5.73 10.79 -2.71
CA PRO A 260 6.58 11.14 -1.58
C PRO A 260 6.19 12.52 -1.04
N THR A 261 6.24 12.69 0.27
CA THR A 261 5.88 13.95 0.94
C THR A 261 7.13 14.55 1.58
N ASN A 262 7.52 15.75 1.16
CA ASN A 262 8.73 16.44 1.63
C ASN A 262 10.02 15.59 1.51
N GLY A 263 10.10 14.75 0.48
CA GLY A 263 11.24 13.84 0.28
C GLY A 263 11.23 12.58 1.14
N PHE A 264 10.22 12.39 2.00
CA PHE A 264 10.02 11.18 2.78
C PHE A 264 8.99 10.27 2.12
N HIS A 265 9.27 8.96 2.13
CA HIS A 265 8.32 7.95 1.71
C HIS A 265 7.38 7.60 2.87
N THR A 266 6.11 7.46 2.53
CA THR A 266 5.03 7.18 3.47
C THR A 266 4.12 6.16 2.81
N SER A 267 3.49 5.30 3.61
CA SER A 267 2.48 4.36 3.10
C SER A 267 1.06 4.80 3.47
N SER A 268 0.90 6.05 3.90
CA SER A 268 -0.36 6.57 4.41
C SER A 268 -1.44 6.56 3.35
N SER A 269 -2.60 5.98 3.67
CA SER A 269 -3.72 5.94 2.72
C SER A 269 -4.30 7.33 2.43
N VAL A 270 -4.05 8.32 3.30
CA VAL A 270 -4.43 9.73 3.12
C VAL A 270 -3.89 10.33 1.82
N LEU A 271 -2.78 9.78 1.32
CA LEU A 271 -2.03 10.33 0.20
C LEU A 271 -2.31 9.61 -1.13
N LYS A 272 -3.23 8.65 -1.14
CA LYS A 272 -3.57 7.90 -2.36
C LYS A 272 -4.07 8.85 -3.45
N LYS A 273 -3.46 8.76 -4.63
CA LYS A 273 -3.91 9.40 -5.86
C LYS A 273 -4.27 8.32 -6.88
N PHE A 274 -5.54 8.26 -7.26
CA PHE A 274 -6.10 7.22 -8.12
C PHE A 274 -6.04 7.63 -9.59
N PHE A 275 -5.54 6.75 -10.45
CA PHE A 275 -5.44 7.06 -11.88
C PHE A 275 -6.80 6.96 -12.56
N PRO A 276 -7.28 8.02 -13.25
CA PRO A 276 -8.49 7.94 -14.06
C PRO A 276 -8.21 7.15 -15.35
N LEU A 277 -8.59 5.87 -15.37
CA LEU A 277 -8.33 4.96 -16.49
C LEU A 277 -9.64 4.50 -17.12
N LYS A 278 -9.90 4.94 -18.35
CA LYS A 278 -10.95 4.36 -19.18
C LYS A 278 -10.54 2.97 -19.63
N LYS A 279 -11.51 2.21 -20.11
CA LYS A 279 -11.26 0.88 -20.66
C LYS A 279 -10.27 0.97 -21.83
N GLY A 280 -9.10 0.38 -21.65
CA GLY A 280 -7.99 0.37 -22.60
C GLY A 280 -6.84 1.30 -22.26
N ASP A 281 -7.06 2.26 -21.38
CA ASP A 281 -6.00 3.13 -20.91
C ASP A 281 -4.99 2.32 -20.09
N GLY A 282 -3.72 2.68 -20.21
CA GLY A 282 -2.62 2.05 -19.51
C GLY A 282 -1.71 3.07 -18.85
N VAL A 283 -1.23 2.76 -17.65
CA VAL A 283 -0.18 3.52 -16.97
C VAL A 283 1.07 2.67 -16.94
N VAL A 284 2.23 3.27 -17.25
CA VAL A 284 3.54 2.66 -17.06
C VAL A 284 4.24 3.36 -15.92
N HIS A 285 4.79 2.61 -14.97
CA HIS A 285 5.61 3.14 -13.89
C HIS A 285 6.83 2.27 -13.67
N THR A 286 7.89 2.86 -13.10
CA THR A 286 9.12 2.17 -12.71
C THR A 286 8.95 1.50 -11.34
N PHE A 287 9.91 0.65 -10.99
CA PHE A 287 9.91 -0.16 -9.76
C PHE A 287 9.91 0.68 -8.46
N ASP A 288 10.39 1.91 -8.54
CA ASP A 288 10.54 2.87 -7.44
C ASP A 288 9.25 3.66 -7.15
N ILE A 289 8.17 3.42 -7.89
CA ILE A 289 6.87 4.05 -7.65
C ILE A 289 6.04 3.21 -6.67
N LEU A 290 5.78 3.78 -5.49
CA LEU A 290 4.92 3.17 -4.48
C LEU A 290 3.46 3.23 -4.93
N HIS A 291 2.87 2.05 -5.15
CA HIS A 291 1.53 1.96 -5.71
C HIS A 291 0.74 0.81 -5.11
N GLY A 292 -0.57 0.80 -5.37
CA GLY A 292 -1.45 -0.28 -4.96
C GLY A 292 -2.76 -0.28 -5.73
N VAL A 293 -3.71 -1.10 -5.28
CA VAL A 293 -5.06 -1.14 -5.85
C VAL A 293 -6.08 -1.02 -4.74
N ASP A 294 -7.11 -0.20 -4.91
CA ASP A 294 -8.17 -0.06 -3.92
C ASP A 294 -9.50 0.18 -4.64
N VAL A 295 -10.42 -0.76 -4.46
CA VAL A 295 -11.76 -0.76 -5.03
C VAL A 295 -12.76 -0.74 -3.89
N ASP A 296 -13.66 0.23 -3.89
CA ASP A 296 -14.70 0.34 -2.88
C ASP A 296 -15.63 -0.89 -2.91
N PRO A 297 -15.73 -1.64 -1.80
CA PRO A 297 -16.62 -2.80 -1.73
C PRO A 297 -18.08 -2.49 -2.04
N ARG A 298 -18.53 -1.26 -1.78
CA ARG A 298 -19.92 -0.81 -2.01
C ARG A 298 -20.29 -0.76 -3.49
N LEU A 299 -19.31 -0.67 -4.39
CA LEU A 299 -19.58 -0.67 -5.84
C LEU A 299 -20.12 -2.02 -6.33
N ASN A 300 -19.80 -3.11 -5.62
CA ASN A 300 -20.20 -4.46 -6.00
C ASN A 300 -19.93 -4.78 -7.49
N GLN A 301 -18.83 -4.25 -8.04
CA GLN A 301 -18.42 -4.43 -9.42
C GLN A 301 -16.96 -4.88 -9.47
N PRO A 302 -16.64 -5.90 -10.31
CA PRO A 302 -15.27 -6.34 -10.43
C PRO A 302 -14.44 -5.34 -11.25
N ARG A 303 -13.27 -4.98 -10.74
CA ARG A 303 -12.24 -4.23 -11.46
C ARG A 303 -11.17 -5.20 -11.97
N THR A 304 -10.89 -5.19 -13.26
CA THR A 304 -10.00 -6.11 -13.96
C THR A 304 -8.93 -5.33 -14.72
N SER A 305 -7.69 -5.79 -14.61
CA SER A 305 -6.57 -5.27 -15.41
C SER A 305 -5.73 -6.33 -16.05
N LEU A 306 -5.13 -5.95 -17.18
CA LEU A 306 -3.97 -6.60 -17.75
C LEU A 306 -2.72 -5.92 -17.17
N ILE A 307 -1.81 -6.71 -16.60
CA ILE A 307 -0.57 -6.26 -15.98
C ILE A 307 0.58 -6.86 -16.79
N ILE A 308 1.53 -6.02 -17.18
CA ILE A 308 2.72 -6.40 -17.94
C ILE A 308 3.93 -5.94 -17.16
N TRP A 309 4.80 -6.89 -16.84
CA TRP A 309 6.10 -6.61 -16.27
C TRP A 309 7.15 -6.52 -17.36
N PHE A 310 8.01 -5.53 -17.20
CA PHE A 310 9.17 -5.31 -18.03
C PHE A 310 10.45 -5.58 -17.24
N THR A 311 11.47 -6.06 -17.93
CA THR A 311 12.84 -6.17 -17.41
C THR A 311 13.76 -5.38 -18.32
N ASP A 312 14.87 -4.89 -17.80
CA ASP A 312 15.87 -4.20 -18.61
C ASP A 312 17.20 -4.95 -18.54
N SER A 313 17.75 -5.31 -19.70
CA SER A 313 19.06 -5.95 -19.80
C SER A 313 20.20 -4.95 -19.98
N SER A 314 19.94 -3.63 -19.91
CA SER A 314 20.99 -2.62 -19.98
C SER A 314 22.04 -2.91 -18.90
N GLU A 315 23.21 -3.38 -19.32
CA GLU A 315 24.38 -3.33 -18.47
C GLU A 315 24.60 -1.87 -18.14
N SER A 316 24.48 -1.50 -16.86
CA SER A 316 24.90 -0.18 -16.41
C SER A 316 26.34 0.00 -16.90
N SER A 317 26.49 0.86 -17.90
CA SER A 317 27.58 0.95 -18.88
C SER A 317 28.90 1.47 -18.29
N VAL A 318 29.20 1.05 -17.08
CA VAL A 318 30.29 1.53 -16.23
C VAL A 318 31.30 0.41 -16.03
N GLY A 319 32.19 0.28 -17.02
CA GLY A 319 33.58 -0.18 -16.87
C GLY A 319 33.83 -1.68 -16.68
N GLU A 320 34.28 -2.32 -17.76
CA GLU A 320 35.19 -3.49 -17.91
C GLU A 320 35.65 -4.27 -16.65
N LYS A 321 34.74 -4.72 -15.79
CA LYS A 321 35.02 -5.79 -14.81
C LYS A 321 33.97 -6.89 -14.98
N GLU A 322 34.29 -7.83 -15.86
CA GLU A 322 33.41 -8.86 -16.43
C GLU A 322 32.85 -9.94 -15.48
N ASP A 323 33.22 -10.00 -14.19
CA ASP A 323 33.05 -11.27 -13.48
C ASP A 323 31.76 -11.48 -12.66
N VAL A 324 30.87 -10.48 -12.50
CA VAL A 324 29.68 -10.66 -11.62
C VAL A 324 28.34 -10.24 -12.25
N SER A 325 28.30 -9.20 -13.09
CA SER A 325 27.04 -8.63 -13.60
C SER A 325 26.31 -9.49 -14.63
N SER A 326 27.04 -10.28 -15.43
CA SER A 326 26.47 -11.10 -16.52
C SER A 326 25.58 -12.26 -16.04
N SER A 327 25.48 -12.45 -14.72
CA SER A 327 24.84 -13.60 -14.11
C SER A 327 23.55 -13.28 -13.33
N VAL A 328 23.23 -12.00 -13.11
CA VAL A 328 22.12 -11.55 -12.27
C VAL A 328 20.92 -11.12 -13.12
N ASN A 329 19.72 -11.63 -12.83
CA ASN A 329 18.50 -11.39 -13.60
C ASN A 329 17.91 -9.96 -13.46
N GLN A 330 18.51 -9.11 -12.62
CA GLN A 330 18.02 -7.75 -12.30
C GLN A 330 19.14 -6.72 -12.29
N PRO A 331 19.84 -6.52 -13.43
CA PRO A 331 21.03 -5.64 -13.47
C PRO A 331 20.71 -4.18 -13.16
N TRP A 332 19.48 -3.72 -13.38
CA TRP A 332 19.05 -2.34 -13.08
C TRP A 332 18.98 -2.03 -11.58
N LEU A 333 18.77 -3.03 -10.72
CA LEU A 333 18.79 -2.85 -9.27
C LEU A 333 20.20 -2.88 -8.70
N LEU A 334 21.18 -3.36 -9.47
CA LEU A 334 22.56 -3.47 -8.98
C LEU A 334 23.19 -2.08 -8.97
N ARG A 335 23.60 -1.63 -7.78
CA ARG A 335 24.24 -0.34 -7.49
C ARG A 335 23.24 0.83 -7.41
N PRO A 336 22.26 0.78 -6.50
CA PRO A 336 21.48 1.96 -6.16
C PRO A 336 22.43 3.07 -5.73
N SER A 337 22.06 4.31 -6.02
CA SER A 337 22.86 5.45 -5.56
C SER A 337 22.88 5.49 -4.03
N LYS A 338 23.85 6.19 -3.43
CA LYS A 338 23.89 6.34 -1.96
C LYS A 338 22.67 7.08 -1.42
N ASP A 339 22.09 7.95 -2.23
CA ASP A 339 20.92 8.78 -1.91
C ASP A 339 19.62 8.16 -2.48
N ASP A 340 19.67 6.91 -2.96
CA ASP A 340 18.53 6.16 -3.50
C ASP A 340 18.03 5.16 -2.45
N ASP A 341 17.30 5.68 -1.48
CA ASP A 341 16.77 4.91 -0.36
C ASP A 341 15.78 3.82 -0.81
N ILE A 342 14.96 4.09 -1.85
CA ILE A 342 14.03 3.11 -2.42
C ILE A 342 14.80 1.99 -3.12
N GLY A 343 15.76 2.32 -3.97
CA GLY A 343 16.56 1.31 -4.66
C GLY A 343 17.34 0.43 -3.68
N GLN A 344 17.85 1.00 -2.59
CA GLN A 344 18.45 0.24 -1.49
C GLN A 344 17.44 -0.71 -0.84
N PHE A 345 16.25 -0.23 -0.49
CA PHE A 345 15.18 -1.07 0.11
C PHE A 345 14.73 -2.19 -0.84
N VAL A 346 14.48 -1.87 -2.11
CA VAL A 346 14.01 -2.82 -3.12
C VAL A 346 15.08 -3.88 -3.39
N LEU A 347 16.36 -3.49 -3.47
CA LEU A 347 17.48 -4.44 -3.63
C LEU A 347 17.63 -5.35 -2.42
N ALA A 348 17.46 -4.82 -1.20
CA ALA A 348 17.46 -5.63 0.01
C ALA A 348 16.36 -6.69 -0.05
N LEU A 349 15.11 -6.25 -0.33
CA LEU A 349 13.95 -7.13 -0.43
C LEU A 349 14.09 -8.16 -1.56
N ALA A 350 14.67 -7.79 -2.70
CA ALA A 350 14.97 -8.71 -3.80
C ALA A 350 15.96 -9.79 -3.36
N SER A 351 17.01 -9.41 -2.62
CA SER A 351 18.07 -10.32 -2.17
C SER A 351 17.63 -11.32 -1.08
N GLU A 352 16.55 -11.01 -0.36
CA GLU A 352 15.98 -11.90 0.66
C GLU A 352 15.06 -12.98 0.10
N ARG A 353 14.47 -12.77 -1.09
CA ARG A 353 13.52 -13.71 -1.67
C ARG A 353 14.17 -15.07 -1.93
N THR A 354 13.48 -16.12 -1.51
CA THR A 354 13.95 -17.50 -1.69
C THR A 354 13.87 -17.90 -3.16
N VAL A 355 15.01 -18.33 -3.70
CA VAL A 355 15.27 -19.10 -4.93
C VAL A 355 14.06 -19.30 -5.86
N GLU A 356 14.06 -18.60 -7.01
CA GLU A 356 13.30 -19.04 -8.19
C GLU A 356 13.85 -20.39 -8.68
N GLU A 357 13.04 -21.20 -9.37
CA GLU A 357 13.45 -22.53 -9.88
C GLU A 357 14.75 -22.49 -10.72
N ASP A 358 15.12 -21.32 -11.25
CA ASP A 358 16.33 -21.08 -12.05
C ASP A 358 17.60 -20.73 -11.22
N GLY A 359 17.48 -20.55 -9.91
CA GLY A 359 18.61 -20.23 -9.01
C GLY A 359 19.04 -18.75 -8.99
N SER A 360 18.31 -17.86 -9.66
CA SER A 360 18.73 -16.46 -9.86
C SER A 360 18.89 -15.62 -8.58
N HIS A 361 17.97 -15.74 -7.63
CA HIS A 361 18.00 -15.00 -6.35
C HIS A 361 19.21 -15.36 -5.46
N LEU A 362 19.79 -16.57 -5.61
CA LEU A 362 21.02 -16.94 -4.87
C LEU A 362 22.20 -16.04 -5.22
N LYS A 363 22.24 -15.52 -6.45
CA LYS A 363 23.33 -14.65 -6.90
C LYS A 363 23.20 -13.25 -6.30
N LEU A 364 21.98 -12.70 -6.24
CA LEU A 364 21.71 -11.42 -5.56
C LEU A 364 22.10 -11.49 -4.08
N LYS A 365 21.64 -12.53 -3.37
CA LYS A 365 21.96 -12.74 -1.96
C LYS A 365 23.47 -12.84 -1.68
N SER A 366 24.25 -13.36 -2.63
CA SER A 366 25.71 -13.44 -2.50
C SER A 366 26.44 -12.12 -2.84
N ALA A 367 25.78 -11.21 -3.56
CA ALA A 367 26.39 -9.99 -4.08
C ALA A 367 26.20 -8.78 -3.15
N VAL A 368 25.18 -8.79 -2.29
CA VAL A 368 24.84 -7.67 -1.40
C VAL A 368 24.53 -8.16 0.01
N ASP A 369 24.70 -7.27 0.98
CA ASP A 369 24.24 -7.48 2.36
C ASP A 369 22.89 -6.78 2.56
N PRO A 370 21.77 -7.53 2.65
CA PRO A 370 20.43 -6.93 2.82
C PRO A 370 20.33 -6.09 4.08
N LEU A 371 21.00 -6.47 5.18
CA LEU A 371 20.93 -5.73 6.43
C LEU A 371 21.55 -4.33 6.26
N GLN A 372 22.71 -4.23 5.61
CA GLN A 372 23.35 -2.94 5.35
C GLN A 372 22.52 -2.05 4.43
N LEU A 373 21.83 -2.65 3.46
CA LEU A 373 20.90 -1.93 2.59
C LEU A 373 19.68 -1.42 3.36
N TYR A 374 19.10 -2.22 4.25
CA TYR A 374 18.02 -1.77 5.13
C TYR A 374 18.46 -0.65 6.08
N ILE A 375 19.62 -0.77 6.72
CA ILE A 375 20.18 0.28 7.59
C ILE A 375 20.37 1.58 6.79
N SER A 376 20.97 1.50 5.61
CA SER A 376 21.24 2.66 4.76
C SER A 376 19.95 3.35 4.28
N SER A 377 18.94 2.56 3.90
CA SER A 377 17.64 3.06 3.47
C SER A 377 16.84 3.66 4.64
N ALA A 378 16.82 2.99 5.80
CA ALA A 378 16.13 3.48 6.99
C ALA A 378 16.76 4.77 7.53
N ALA A 379 18.09 4.90 7.51
CA ALA A 379 18.78 6.12 7.92
C ALA A 379 18.42 7.36 7.07
N GLN A 380 17.90 7.14 5.85
CA GLN A 380 17.39 8.20 4.96
C GLN A 380 15.89 8.49 5.17
N GLY A 381 15.24 7.83 6.13
CA GLY A 381 13.83 8.05 6.42
C GLY A 381 12.89 7.07 5.70
N ASN A 382 13.39 6.00 5.07
CA ASN A 382 12.53 5.03 4.40
C ASN A 382 11.74 4.19 5.43
N VAL A 383 10.42 4.40 5.47
CA VAL A 383 9.53 3.80 6.47
C VAL A 383 9.35 2.29 6.29
N PHE A 384 9.54 1.78 5.07
CA PHE A 384 9.48 0.34 4.80
C PHE A 384 10.75 -0.35 5.29
N ALA A 385 11.91 0.26 5.06
CA ALA A 385 13.18 -0.24 5.60
C ALA A 385 13.18 -0.19 7.14
N MET A 386 12.64 0.89 7.75
CA MET A 386 12.45 0.94 9.21
C MET A 386 11.54 -0.16 9.72
N THR A 387 10.44 -0.46 9.01
CA THR A 387 9.53 -1.54 9.41
C THR A 387 10.23 -2.90 9.33
N ALA A 388 10.99 -3.16 8.25
CA ALA A 388 11.77 -4.38 8.08
C ALA A 388 12.85 -4.52 9.18
N LEU A 389 13.63 -3.47 9.44
CA LEU A 389 14.61 -3.46 10.53
C LEU A 389 13.94 -3.63 11.89
N GLY A 390 12.77 -3.03 12.11
CA GLY A 390 12.02 -3.16 13.36
C GLY A 390 11.63 -4.60 13.61
N GLN A 391 11.17 -5.31 12.58
CA GLN A 391 10.90 -6.75 12.65
C GLN A 391 12.18 -7.56 12.91
N MET A 392 13.27 -7.27 12.20
CA MET A 392 14.55 -7.94 12.44
C MET A 392 15.08 -7.72 13.87
N CYS A 393 14.83 -6.53 14.42
CA CYS A 393 15.19 -6.21 15.79
C CYS A 393 14.34 -7.01 16.79
N ASP A 394 13.03 -7.03 16.59
CA ASP A 394 12.07 -7.77 17.41
C ASP A 394 12.36 -9.29 17.42
N ASP A 395 12.79 -9.82 16.26
CA ASP A 395 13.19 -11.22 16.11
C ASP A 395 14.60 -11.52 16.69
N GLY A 396 15.34 -10.50 17.13
CA GLY A 396 16.71 -10.64 17.66
C GLY A 396 17.74 -11.12 16.64
N VAL A 397 17.53 -10.82 15.35
CA VAL A 397 18.42 -11.29 14.26
C VAL A 397 19.45 -10.25 13.81
N VAL A 398 19.38 -9.01 14.30
CA VAL A 398 20.40 -7.99 14.01
C VAL A 398 21.64 -8.23 14.88
N PRO A 399 22.85 -8.29 14.29
CA PRO A 399 24.09 -8.40 15.06
C PRO A 399 24.31 -7.23 16.02
N ASP A 400 24.87 -7.51 17.20
CA ASP A 400 25.19 -6.50 18.23
C ASP A 400 26.00 -5.30 17.69
N ASP A 401 26.95 -5.54 16.78
CA ASP A 401 27.81 -4.48 16.22
C ASP A 401 27.07 -3.51 15.29
N GLN A 402 25.85 -3.85 14.89
CA GLN A 402 24.98 -2.99 14.08
C GLN A 402 23.95 -2.23 14.95
N CYS A 403 23.74 -2.64 16.20
CA CYS A 403 22.75 -2.00 17.07
C CYS A 403 23.10 -0.54 17.36
N ASP A 404 24.38 -0.24 17.62
CA ASP A 404 24.83 1.14 17.85
C ASP A 404 24.64 2.01 16.59
N VAL A 405 24.90 1.47 15.40
CA VAL A 405 24.68 2.17 14.12
C VAL A 405 23.21 2.53 13.95
N ILE A 406 22.31 1.58 14.27
CA ILE A 406 20.86 1.78 14.17
C ILE A 406 20.39 2.84 15.15
N ARG A 407 20.80 2.72 16.41
CA ARG A 407 20.47 3.67 17.48
C ARG A 407 20.94 5.09 17.13
N ASP A 408 22.17 5.23 16.64
CA ASP A 408 22.75 6.53 16.34
C ASP A 408 22.00 7.23 15.19
N PHE A 409 21.57 6.51 14.14
CA PHE A 409 20.75 7.13 13.10
C PHE A 409 19.34 7.46 13.60
N LEU A 410 18.75 6.65 14.49
CA LEU A 410 17.43 6.94 15.07
C LEU A 410 17.45 8.24 15.89
N LEU A 411 18.52 8.46 16.66
CA LEU A 411 18.73 9.71 17.39
C LEU A 411 18.92 10.90 16.44
N ALA A 412 19.58 10.69 15.30
CA ALA A 412 19.77 11.72 14.29
C ALA A 412 18.46 12.08 13.58
N LEU A 413 17.58 11.10 13.35
CA LEU A 413 16.26 11.28 12.74
C LEU A 413 15.27 11.96 13.70
N ASP A 414 15.18 11.48 14.94
CA ASP A 414 14.27 12.00 15.94
C ASP A 414 14.85 11.84 17.36
N SER A 415 15.56 12.88 17.81
CA SER A 415 16.09 12.94 19.18
C SER A 415 15.00 13.02 20.27
N SER A 416 13.72 13.16 19.89
CA SER A 416 12.58 13.18 20.81
C SER A 416 11.83 11.84 20.88
N ASN A 417 12.27 10.82 20.14
CA ASN A 417 11.68 9.49 20.17
C ASN A 417 11.81 8.88 21.58
N PRO A 418 10.69 8.67 22.29
CA PRO A 418 10.70 8.27 23.70
C PRO A 418 11.12 6.82 23.91
N TYR A 419 11.22 6.03 22.83
CA TYR A 419 11.56 4.61 22.90
C TYR A 419 13.05 4.35 22.69
N VAL A 420 13.83 5.34 22.22
CA VAL A 420 15.27 5.13 21.98
C VAL A 420 15.96 4.92 23.32
N PRO A 421 16.68 3.80 23.52
CA PRO A 421 17.39 3.54 24.77
C PRO A 421 18.42 4.63 25.08
N ASN A 422 18.40 5.15 26.31
CA ASN A 422 19.40 6.11 26.77
C ASN A 422 20.77 5.44 26.96
N ASP A 423 21.86 6.23 26.88
CA ASP A 423 23.25 5.79 27.12
C ASP A 423 23.54 5.25 28.53
N GLU A 424 22.55 5.22 29.44
CA GLU A 424 22.62 4.51 30.72
C GLU A 424 22.50 2.99 30.50
N LEU A 425 23.41 2.48 29.68
CA LEU A 425 23.52 1.08 29.31
C LEU A 425 23.78 0.24 30.56
N ASP A 426 23.31 -1.00 30.52
CA ASP A 426 23.60 -2.01 31.53
C ASP A 426 25.13 -2.18 31.75
N ALA A 427 25.53 -3.02 32.70
CA ALA A 427 26.95 -3.25 33.00
C ALA A 427 27.80 -3.75 31.80
N SER A 428 27.17 -4.12 30.68
CA SER A 428 27.84 -4.52 29.44
C SER A 428 28.08 -3.36 28.46
N GLY A 429 27.37 -2.23 28.62
CA GLY A 429 27.56 -1.05 27.78
C GLY A 429 27.08 -1.24 26.34
N ARG A 430 26.19 -2.20 26.05
CA ARG A 430 25.70 -2.48 24.69
C ARG A 430 24.17 -2.43 24.62
N CYS A 431 23.65 -1.79 23.59
CA CYS A 431 22.21 -1.76 23.32
C CYS A 431 21.78 -3.14 22.81
N LYS A 432 20.71 -3.71 23.38
CA LYS A 432 20.18 -4.98 22.87
C LYS A 432 19.37 -4.71 21.61
N CYS A 433 19.53 -5.59 20.64
CA CYS A 433 18.85 -5.55 19.36
C CYS A 433 17.32 -5.38 19.51
N GLU A 434 16.70 -6.16 20.40
CA GLU A 434 15.25 -6.16 20.60
C GLU A 434 14.73 -4.81 21.12
N GLU A 435 15.55 -4.06 21.86
CA GLU A 435 15.18 -2.74 22.38
C GLU A 435 15.04 -1.68 21.28
N LEU A 436 15.57 -1.94 20.07
CA LEU A 436 15.50 -1.03 18.93
C LEU A 436 14.24 -1.21 18.07
N ALA A 437 13.45 -2.26 18.28
CA ALA A 437 12.22 -2.52 17.52
C ALA A 437 11.19 -1.38 17.69
N ASN A 438 10.87 -1.02 18.94
CA ASN A 438 9.90 0.03 19.24
C ASN A 438 10.30 1.41 18.69
N PRO A 439 11.56 1.87 18.82
CA PRO A 439 12.03 3.09 18.15
C PRO A 439 11.79 3.12 16.63
N LEU A 440 12.10 2.02 15.94
CA LEU A 440 11.95 1.89 14.50
C LEU A 440 10.47 1.93 14.10
N TRP A 441 9.62 1.16 14.79
CA TRP A 441 8.20 1.18 14.53
C TRP A 441 7.56 2.51 14.90
N TYR A 442 8.01 3.19 15.96
CA TYR A 442 7.53 4.52 16.30
C TYR A 442 7.77 5.51 15.15
N HIS A 443 8.97 5.54 14.60
CA HIS A 443 9.27 6.44 13.49
C HIS A 443 8.43 6.08 12.25
N ALA A 444 8.37 4.81 11.89
CA ALA A 444 7.58 4.35 10.74
C ALA A 444 6.07 4.56 10.92
N ALA A 445 5.53 4.37 12.13
CA ALA A 445 4.11 4.49 12.44
C ALA A 445 3.64 5.95 12.49
N ILE A 446 4.43 6.82 13.14
CA ILE A 446 4.05 8.20 13.44
C ILE A 446 4.41 9.12 12.27
N GLN A 447 5.67 9.10 11.84
CA GLN A 447 6.11 9.98 10.77
C GLN A 447 5.74 9.43 9.39
N GLY A 448 5.80 8.11 9.24
CA GLY A 448 5.53 7.41 7.98
C GLY A 448 4.10 6.97 7.74
N GLY A 449 3.23 7.08 8.76
CA GLY A 449 1.87 6.56 8.70
C GLY A 449 1.81 5.05 8.40
N HIS A 450 2.86 4.27 8.66
CA HIS A 450 2.94 2.89 8.20
C HIS A 450 2.06 1.97 9.04
N ARG A 451 0.93 1.50 8.47
CA ARG A 451 -0.08 0.71 9.22
C ARG A 451 0.44 -0.55 9.88
N VAL A 452 1.41 -1.25 9.27
CA VAL A 452 2.01 -2.44 9.89
C VAL A 452 2.83 -2.03 11.11
N ALA A 453 3.60 -0.95 11.01
CA ALA A 453 4.37 -0.44 12.14
C ALA A 453 3.45 0.08 13.26
N GLN A 454 2.30 0.67 12.91
CA GLN A 454 1.28 1.06 13.89
C GLN A 454 0.77 -0.14 14.68
N VAL A 455 0.45 -1.25 14.00
CA VAL A 455 -0.01 -2.49 14.64
C VAL A 455 1.09 -3.13 15.47
N SER A 456 2.30 -3.30 14.93
CA SER A 456 3.43 -3.88 15.65
C SER A 456 3.79 -3.09 16.91
N LEU A 457 3.82 -1.75 16.83
CA LEU A 457 4.05 -0.92 18.00
C LEU A 457 2.91 -1.04 19.02
N ALA A 458 1.65 -1.08 18.58
CA ALA A 458 0.52 -1.29 19.48
C ALA A 458 0.60 -2.64 20.20
N ASP A 459 0.99 -3.70 19.50
CA ASP A 459 1.17 -5.03 20.08
C ASP A 459 2.28 -5.06 21.12
N ASN A 460 3.44 -4.46 20.85
CA ASN A 460 4.52 -4.40 21.83
C ASN A 460 4.15 -3.55 23.05
N LEU A 461 3.42 -2.45 22.86
CA LEU A 461 2.88 -1.67 23.98
C LEU A 461 1.90 -2.50 24.82
N MET A 462 1.01 -3.27 24.20
CA MET A 462 0.09 -4.14 24.94
C MET A 462 0.83 -5.28 25.65
N LEU A 463 1.89 -5.83 25.06
CA LEU A 463 2.73 -6.84 25.71
C LEU A 463 3.43 -6.28 26.95
N GLN A 464 4.01 -5.07 26.86
CA GLN A 464 4.62 -4.37 28.00
C GLN A 464 3.59 -4.09 29.09
N TYR A 465 2.41 -3.59 28.72
CA TYR A 465 1.30 -3.36 29.65
C TYR A 465 0.94 -4.62 30.46
N MET A 466 0.96 -5.79 29.83
CA MET A 466 0.58 -7.06 30.45
C MET A 466 1.70 -7.69 31.30
N THR A 467 2.96 -7.38 31.01
CA THR A 467 4.12 -8.06 31.61
C THR A 467 4.85 -7.22 32.65
N GLU A 468 4.72 -5.88 32.61
CA GLU A 468 5.39 -4.99 33.55
C GLU A 468 4.56 -4.73 34.81
N ASP A 469 4.99 -5.31 35.92
CA ASP A 469 4.33 -5.18 37.23
C ASP A 469 4.53 -3.79 37.87
N ASN A 470 5.60 -3.07 37.51
CA ASN A 470 6.03 -1.83 38.18
C ASN A 470 5.50 -0.54 37.53
N MET A 471 4.59 -0.64 36.56
CA MET A 471 4.07 0.51 35.83
C MET A 471 3.00 1.25 36.65
N SER A 472 3.11 2.57 36.76
CA SER A 472 2.10 3.40 37.43
C SER A 472 0.77 3.35 36.68
N VAL A 473 -0.34 3.64 37.39
CA VAL A 473 -1.68 3.67 36.78
C VAL A 473 -1.74 4.61 35.57
N LYS A 474 -1.05 5.76 35.64
CA LYS A 474 -1.02 6.74 34.56
C LYS A 474 -0.24 6.25 33.34
N GLU A 475 0.87 5.54 33.55
CA GLU A 475 1.65 4.94 32.46
C GLU A 475 0.84 3.82 31.79
N LYS A 476 0.19 2.96 32.59
CA LYS A 476 -0.72 1.91 32.09
C LYS A 476 -1.83 2.51 31.22
N GLU A 477 -2.46 3.58 31.68
CA GLU A 477 -3.49 4.30 30.94
C GLU A 477 -2.94 4.97 29.65
N SER A 478 -1.76 5.60 29.72
CA SER A 478 -1.14 6.19 28.53
C SER A 478 -0.78 5.13 27.47
N MET A 479 -0.33 3.95 27.90
CA MET A 479 0.10 2.87 27.01
C MET A 479 -1.07 2.22 26.29
N ILE A 480 -2.15 1.87 27.02
CA ILE A 480 -3.37 1.34 26.40
C ILE A 480 -4.01 2.38 25.46
N LEU A 481 -4.02 3.66 25.83
CA LEU A 481 -4.53 4.73 24.97
C LEU A 481 -3.71 4.87 23.68
N MET A 482 -2.39 4.83 23.78
CA MET A 482 -1.49 4.87 22.62
C MET A 482 -1.73 3.67 21.69
N ALA A 483 -1.79 2.45 22.22
CA ALA A 483 -2.08 1.25 21.44
C ALA A 483 -3.45 1.34 20.75
N THR A 484 -4.47 1.82 21.45
CA THR A 484 -5.82 2.04 20.88
C THR A 484 -5.76 2.98 19.68
N ILE A 485 -5.07 4.12 19.81
CA ILE A 485 -4.96 5.12 18.74
C ILE A 485 -4.24 4.54 17.52
N LEU A 486 -3.11 3.85 17.72
CA LEU A 486 -2.34 3.24 16.63
C LEU A 486 -3.18 2.21 15.87
N LEU A 487 -3.92 1.36 16.58
CA LEU A 487 -4.81 0.37 15.96
C LEU A 487 -5.98 1.03 15.24
N THR A 488 -6.52 2.13 15.76
CA THR A 488 -7.57 2.90 15.07
C THR A 488 -7.03 3.59 13.81
N GLN A 489 -5.82 4.16 13.85
CA GLN A 489 -5.16 4.70 12.65
C GLN A 489 -4.95 3.59 11.61
N ALA A 490 -4.46 2.42 12.02
CA ALA A 490 -4.30 1.27 11.12
C ALA A 490 -5.64 0.83 10.52
N LEU A 491 -6.72 0.83 11.33
CA LEU A 491 -8.09 0.54 10.88
C LEU A 491 -8.55 1.50 9.78
N HIS A 492 -8.38 2.81 10.01
CA HIS A 492 -8.74 3.85 9.05
C HIS A 492 -7.98 3.68 7.72
N GLN A 493 -6.74 3.19 7.78
CA GLN A 493 -5.94 2.89 6.59
C GLN A 493 -6.32 1.57 5.88
N GLY A 494 -7.33 0.86 6.36
CA GLY A 494 -7.82 -0.40 5.79
C GLY A 494 -7.11 -1.66 6.31
N TYR A 495 -6.37 -1.58 7.41
CA TYR A 495 -5.90 -2.78 8.13
C TYR A 495 -7.03 -3.32 9.01
N ASN A 496 -7.29 -4.63 9.00
CA ASN A 496 -8.32 -5.20 9.87
C ASN A 496 -7.77 -5.38 11.30
N SER A 497 -7.78 -4.31 12.10
CA SER A 497 -7.39 -4.31 13.53
C SER A 497 -8.60 -4.41 14.48
N LEU A 498 -9.80 -4.69 13.98
CA LEU A 498 -11.04 -4.66 14.77
C LEU A 498 -11.01 -5.65 15.95
N ASP A 499 -10.51 -6.87 15.71
CA ASP A 499 -10.38 -7.89 16.78
C ASP A 499 -9.43 -7.43 17.90
N MET A 500 -8.37 -6.70 17.55
CA MET A 500 -7.41 -6.18 18.51
C MET A 500 -8.03 -5.05 19.34
N LEU A 501 -8.79 -4.16 18.69
CA LEU A 501 -9.56 -3.12 19.36
C LEU A 501 -10.62 -3.70 20.31
N HIS A 502 -11.29 -4.80 19.93
CA HIS A 502 -12.20 -5.51 20.83
C HIS A 502 -11.49 -6.08 22.06
N ARG A 503 -10.30 -6.66 21.90
CA ARG A 503 -9.49 -7.14 23.04
C ARG A 503 -9.08 -5.99 23.95
N ILE A 504 -8.66 -4.85 23.39
CA ILE A 504 -8.33 -3.64 24.17
C ILE A 504 -9.54 -3.15 24.95
N ARG A 505 -10.73 -3.14 24.35
CA ARG A 505 -11.97 -2.79 25.05
C ARG A 505 -12.18 -3.67 26.28
N ASP A 506 -11.98 -4.98 26.14
CA ASP A 506 -12.18 -5.92 27.24
C ASP A 506 -11.15 -5.71 28.37
N VAL A 507 -9.90 -5.41 28.00
CA VAL A 507 -8.83 -5.03 28.95
C VAL A 507 -9.17 -3.74 29.69
N GLU A 508 -9.62 -2.71 28.98
CA GLU A 508 -10.01 -1.43 29.57
C GLU A 508 -11.22 -1.57 30.51
N CYS A 509 -12.23 -2.38 30.12
CA CYS A 509 -13.36 -2.71 30.98
C CYS A 509 -12.90 -3.36 32.29
N SER A 510 -11.95 -4.31 32.22
CA SER A 510 -11.38 -4.93 33.43
C SER A 510 -10.70 -3.88 34.32
N ARG A 511 -9.85 -3.04 33.72
CA ARG A 511 -9.11 -1.99 34.45
C ARG A 511 -10.05 -1.01 35.14
N LEU A 512 -11.11 -0.57 34.46
CA LEU A 512 -12.11 0.35 35.01
C LEU A 512 -12.92 -0.30 36.13
N ASN A 513 -13.32 -1.56 35.98
CA ASN A 513 -14.01 -2.31 37.02
C ASN A 513 -13.13 -2.50 38.27
N ASP A 514 -11.84 -2.79 38.10
CA ASP A 514 -10.87 -2.89 39.20
C ASP A 514 -10.67 -1.54 39.91
N ALA A 515 -10.83 -0.44 39.18
CA ALA A 515 -10.84 0.92 39.73
C ALA A 515 -12.18 1.32 40.40
N GLY A 516 -13.18 0.42 40.41
CA GLY A 516 -14.50 0.65 40.99
C GLY A 516 -15.44 1.49 40.13
N VAL A 517 -15.17 1.61 38.83
CA VAL A 517 -16.06 2.29 37.87
C VAL A 517 -17.17 1.33 37.44
N GLU A 518 -18.43 1.73 37.63
CA GLU A 518 -19.60 0.97 37.16
C GLU A 518 -19.67 0.99 35.62
N ILE A 519 -19.96 -0.15 34.99
CA ILE A 519 -20.05 -0.29 33.53
C ILE A 519 -21.47 -0.70 33.13
N PRO A 520 -22.20 0.09 32.32
CA PRO A 520 -21.84 1.42 31.82
C PRO A 520 -22.20 2.55 32.81
N SER A 521 -21.35 3.56 32.91
CA SER A 521 -21.60 4.81 33.66
C SER A 521 -21.02 6.03 32.93
N ASP A 522 -21.34 7.24 33.36
CA ASP A 522 -20.75 8.47 32.79
C ASP A 522 -19.21 8.46 32.90
N ALA A 523 -18.66 7.93 34.00
CA ALA A 523 -17.22 7.80 34.20
C ALA A 523 -16.58 6.80 33.21
N PHE A 524 -17.29 5.73 32.85
CA PHE A 524 -16.87 4.80 31.80
C PHE A 524 -16.77 5.51 30.44
N PHE A 525 -17.77 6.30 30.05
CA PHE A 525 -17.75 7.07 28.80
C PHE A 525 -16.78 8.27 28.82
N GLN A 526 -16.30 8.68 29.99
CA GLN A 526 -15.24 9.67 30.15
C GLN A 526 -13.82 9.08 29.99
N SER A 527 -13.66 7.75 29.95
CA SER A 527 -12.36 7.16 29.63
C SER A 527 -11.94 7.52 28.21
N ALA A 528 -10.73 8.08 28.07
CA ALA A 528 -10.14 8.42 26.77
C ALA A 528 -10.04 7.19 25.85
N VAL A 529 -9.74 6.02 26.43
CA VAL A 529 -9.65 4.75 25.69
C VAL A 529 -11.01 4.38 25.10
N ILE A 530 -12.07 4.45 25.91
CA ILE A 530 -13.44 4.16 25.49
C ILE A 530 -13.90 5.15 24.41
N GLN A 531 -13.57 6.44 24.55
CA GLN A 531 -13.89 7.43 23.53
C GLN A 531 -13.24 7.10 22.17
N VAL A 532 -11.95 6.76 22.16
CA VAL A 532 -11.25 6.36 20.92
C VAL A 532 -11.84 5.07 20.34
N LEU A 533 -12.17 4.09 21.17
CA LEU A 533 -12.82 2.85 20.73
C LEU A 533 -14.18 3.12 20.07
N LEU A 534 -14.99 4.00 20.65
CA LEU A 534 -16.28 4.38 20.07
C LEU A 534 -16.11 5.06 18.72
N LEU A 535 -15.09 5.91 18.56
CA LEU A 535 -14.77 6.55 17.27
C LEU A 535 -14.32 5.54 16.21
N SER A 536 -13.63 4.48 16.60
CA SER A 536 -13.16 3.44 15.66
C SER A 536 -14.28 2.54 15.12
N MET A 537 -15.40 2.44 15.85
CA MET A 537 -16.53 1.56 15.53
C MET A 537 -17.71 2.28 14.87
N SER A 538 -17.69 3.61 14.85
CA SER A 538 -18.58 4.46 14.04
C SER A 538 -18.02 4.59 12.64
#